data_AF-A0AAU4LJ11-F1
#
_entry.id   AF-A0AAU4LJ11-F1
#
_cell.length_a   1.000
_cell.length_b   1.000
_cell.length_c   1.000
_cell.angle_alpha   90.00
_cell.angle_beta   90.00
_cell.angle_gamma   90.00
#
_symmetry.space_group_name_H-M   'P 1'
#
loop_
_entity.id
_entity.type
_entity.pdbx_description
1 polymer ?
#
loop_
_entity_poly.entity_id
_entity_poly.type
_entity_poly.pdbx_seq_one_letter_code
_entity_poly.pdbx_strand_id
1 'polypeptide(L)'
;MHLRHRLGGRVDVARLRRALATVPLPRAADGRLVLAADLTCWLRPSAHTSSQRTLCLTYGRGKDQHIPVPGWPYSVVCALETGRSSWTAPLDALRLAPGDDAATVTAGQMRELVERLITAGQWKDGDPDILIVVDAGHEVPRPAFLLKDLPVQVLGRMRSDRVLRRAVPCREPGVRGRPPRHDGEFVFGDPTTWNPPDAQTVTQTRPYGTATARAWDRLHPRLTHRSAWTAQLGVLPVIEGTVIPLQVEYLPSGATPKPVWLWWSGTDATEADVDLLRQAFLRRFDIEHTFRLFKQTLGWTCPKIRTPEAADRWTWLILTVFTQLRLARPLDDQSQGMPAEGVGWAAAEATARRSGGGLPALVVEVAAGGQAAGSTSGCVNRTGLPSDRA
;
A
#
# COMPACT_ATOMS: atom_id res chain seq x y z
N MET A 1 22.68 7.82 -39.50
CA MET A 1 22.45 9.05 -38.72
C MET A 1 21.37 8.75 -37.67
N HIS A 2 21.77 8.52 -36.41
CA HIS A 2 20.85 8.12 -35.33
C HIS A 2 20.12 9.34 -34.76
N LEU A 3 18.85 9.51 -35.10
CA LEU A 3 17.94 10.43 -34.41
C LEU A 3 17.56 9.81 -33.05
N ARG A 4 18.41 10.02 -32.03
CA ARG A 4 18.03 9.86 -30.62
C ARG A 4 17.18 11.05 -30.21
N HIS A 5 15.87 11.02 -30.45
CA HIS A 5 14.96 11.93 -29.75
C HIS A 5 14.94 11.56 -28.26
N ARG A 6 15.67 12.33 -27.45
CA ARG A 6 15.41 12.41 -26.01
C ARG A 6 14.09 13.18 -25.85
N LEU A 7 13.01 12.48 -25.52
CA LEU A 7 11.80 13.13 -25.01
C LEU A 7 12.15 13.78 -23.66
N GLY A 8 12.39 15.09 -23.69
CA GLY A 8 12.73 15.93 -22.55
C GLY A 8 11.51 16.36 -21.72
N GLY A 9 10.49 15.50 -21.62
CA GLY A 9 9.31 15.79 -20.81
C GLY A 9 9.69 16.01 -19.35
N ARG A 10 9.39 17.21 -18.83
CA ARG A 10 9.58 17.56 -17.42
C ARG A 10 8.28 17.32 -16.66
N VAL A 11 8.38 16.61 -15.55
CA VAL A 11 7.29 16.45 -14.58
C VAL A 11 7.80 17.07 -13.29
N ASP A 12 7.13 18.12 -12.81
CA ASP A 12 7.40 18.68 -11.49
C ASP A 12 6.73 17.80 -10.42
N VAL A 13 7.48 16.80 -9.95
CA VAL A 13 7.01 15.83 -8.95
C VAL A 13 6.63 16.51 -7.63
N ALA A 14 7.36 17.54 -7.21
CA ALA A 14 7.07 18.25 -5.98
C ALA A 14 5.72 18.99 -6.07
N ARG A 15 5.45 19.62 -7.22
CA ARG A 15 4.15 20.24 -7.49
C ARG A 15 3.02 19.21 -7.57
N LEU A 16 3.24 18.06 -8.21
CA LEU A 16 2.26 16.97 -8.24
C LEU A 16 1.94 16.44 -6.85
N ARG A 17 2.95 16.18 -6.03
CA ARG A 17 2.78 15.76 -4.61
C ARG A 17 1.88 16.72 -3.85
N ARG A 18 2.12 18.03 -3.98
CA ARG A 18 1.27 19.07 -3.36
C ARG A 18 -0.15 19.03 -3.90
N ALA A 19 -0.32 18.95 -5.22
CA ALA A 19 -1.64 18.89 -5.84
C ALA A 19 -2.46 17.68 -5.35
N LEU A 20 -1.86 16.49 -5.30
CA LEU A 20 -2.52 15.27 -4.81
C LEU A 20 -2.93 15.37 -3.33
N ALA A 21 -2.20 16.12 -2.50
CA ALA A 21 -2.57 16.34 -1.11
C ALA A 21 -3.74 17.34 -0.95
N THR A 22 -4.01 18.18 -1.96
CA THR A 22 -5.06 19.22 -1.89
C THR A 22 -6.41 18.78 -2.45
N VAL A 23 -6.47 17.71 -3.24
CA VAL A 23 -7.76 17.21 -3.77
C VAL A 23 -8.59 16.54 -2.66
N PRO A 24 -9.92 16.43 -2.80
CA PRO A 24 -10.76 15.75 -1.80
C PRO A 24 -10.31 14.30 -1.56
N LEU A 25 -10.00 13.94 -0.32
CA LEU A 25 -9.51 12.60 0.04
C LEU A 25 -10.61 11.79 0.74
N PRO A 26 -10.67 10.47 0.49
CA PRO A 26 -11.61 9.61 1.21
C PRO A 26 -11.25 9.55 2.69
N ARG A 27 -12.28 9.34 3.53
CA ARG A 27 -12.16 9.23 4.99
C ARG A 27 -12.81 7.94 5.46
N ALA A 28 -12.37 7.46 6.62
CA ALA A 28 -13.05 6.39 7.34
C ALA A 28 -14.40 6.85 7.91
N ALA A 29 -15.16 5.90 8.45
CA ALA A 29 -16.49 6.17 9.02
C ALA A 29 -16.47 7.18 10.18
N ASP A 30 -15.35 7.27 10.88
CA ASP A 30 -15.11 8.22 11.97
C ASP A 30 -14.39 9.51 11.51
N GLY A 31 -14.29 9.73 10.19
CA GLY A 31 -13.70 10.93 9.61
C GLY A 31 -12.17 10.90 9.49
N ARG A 32 -11.47 9.88 10.00
CA ARG A 32 -10.00 9.83 9.93
C ARG A 32 -9.49 9.53 8.51
N LEU A 33 -8.25 9.94 8.21
CA LEU A 33 -7.55 9.45 7.03
C LEU A 33 -7.01 8.05 7.30
N VAL A 34 -7.20 7.15 6.34
CA VAL A 34 -6.60 5.82 6.37
C VAL A 34 -5.68 5.68 5.16
N LEU A 35 -4.39 5.46 5.39
CA LEU A 35 -3.37 5.38 4.36
C LEU A 35 -2.83 3.95 4.27
N ALA A 36 -2.95 3.29 3.12
CA ALA A 36 -2.27 2.03 2.85
C ALA A 36 -0.91 2.27 2.21
N ALA A 37 0.11 1.54 2.68
CA ALA A 37 1.40 1.43 2.01
C ALA A 37 1.60 0.01 1.49
N ASP A 38 2.06 -0.11 0.25
CA ASP A 38 2.46 -1.40 -0.29
C ASP A 38 3.51 -1.25 -1.40
N LEU A 39 4.25 -2.33 -1.64
CA LEU A 39 5.28 -2.39 -2.66
C LEU A 39 4.73 -3.02 -3.95
N THR A 40 5.03 -2.40 -5.08
CA THR A 40 4.72 -2.95 -6.39
C THR A 40 5.92 -2.83 -7.32
N CYS A 41 6.14 -3.84 -8.16
CA CYS A 41 7.38 -3.96 -8.93
C CYS A 41 7.15 -3.74 -10.43
N TRP A 42 8.03 -2.93 -11.03
CA TRP A 42 8.21 -2.87 -12.48
C TRP A 42 9.29 -3.86 -12.89
N LEU A 43 8.87 -5.05 -13.29
CA LEU A 43 9.78 -6.15 -13.63
C LEU A 43 10.51 -5.90 -14.94
N ARG A 44 11.81 -6.20 -14.97
CA ARG A 44 12.73 -5.96 -16.09
C ARG A 44 13.76 -7.08 -16.24
N PRO A 45 13.32 -8.33 -16.49
CA PRO A 45 14.20 -9.49 -16.58
C PRO A 45 15.24 -9.34 -17.70
N SER A 46 14.84 -8.85 -18.87
CA SER A 46 15.70 -8.76 -20.07
C SER A 46 16.49 -7.44 -20.18
N ALA A 47 16.33 -6.49 -19.26
CA ALA A 47 16.94 -5.16 -19.36
C ALA A 47 18.31 -5.09 -18.66
N HIS A 48 19.26 -5.95 -19.07
CA HIS A 48 20.53 -6.18 -18.35
C HIS A 48 21.35 -4.91 -18.04
N THR A 49 21.22 -3.88 -18.89
CA THR A 49 21.97 -2.62 -18.79
C THR A 49 21.20 -1.50 -18.08
N SER A 50 19.96 -1.73 -17.64
CA SER A 50 19.22 -0.75 -16.83
C SER A 50 19.80 -0.71 -15.42
N SER A 51 20.21 0.49 -15.01
CA SER A 51 20.75 0.77 -13.67
C SER A 51 19.69 0.62 -12.58
N GLN A 52 20.15 0.49 -11.33
CA GLN A 52 19.33 0.48 -10.12
C GLN A 52 18.23 -0.60 -10.08
N ARG A 53 18.37 -1.69 -10.87
CA ARG A 53 17.50 -2.86 -10.73
C ARG A 53 17.88 -3.63 -9.48
N THR A 54 16.88 -4.09 -8.75
CA THR A 54 17.02 -4.98 -7.59
C THR A 54 16.25 -6.27 -7.84
N LEU A 55 16.45 -7.27 -6.97
CA LEU A 55 15.67 -8.50 -7.03
C LEU A 55 14.30 -8.25 -6.41
N CYS A 56 13.28 -8.11 -7.27
CA CYS A 56 11.90 -8.02 -6.85
C CYS A 56 11.38 -9.42 -6.52
N LEU A 57 10.89 -9.63 -5.31
CA LEU A 57 10.26 -10.88 -4.93
C LEU A 57 8.88 -10.96 -5.61
N THR A 58 8.72 -11.95 -6.49
CA THR A 58 7.46 -12.22 -7.17
C THR A 58 6.95 -13.60 -6.80
N TYR A 59 5.64 -13.77 -6.69
CA TYR A 59 5.04 -15.09 -6.50
C TYR A 59 4.97 -15.79 -7.86
N GLY A 60 5.64 -16.94 -7.99
CA GLY A 60 5.51 -17.79 -9.17
C GLY A 60 4.10 -18.37 -9.29
N ARG A 61 3.71 -18.80 -10.50
CA ARG A 61 2.44 -19.53 -10.72
C ARG A 61 2.45 -20.97 -10.18
N GLY A 62 3.53 -21.42 -9.53
CA GLY A 62 3.68 -22.75 -8.92
C GLY A 62 3.93 -22.67 -7.40
N LYS A 63 3.59 -23.75 -6.69
CA LYS A 63 3.65 -23.95 -5.22
C LYS A 63 4.61 -23.00 -4.49
N ASP A 64 4.11 -21.89 -3.97
CA ASP A 64 4.73 -21.00 -2.97
C ASP A 64 6.22 -20.68 -3.16
N GLN A 65 6.72 -20.65 -4.40
CA GLN A 65 8.11 -20.28 -4.68
C GLN A 65 8.19 -18.79 -4.97
N HIS A 66 8.94 -18.08 -4.12
CA HIS A 66 9.38 -16.72 -4.39
C HIS A 66 10.41 -16.74 -5.51
N ILE A 67 10.05 -16.19 -6.66
CA ILE A 67 10.95 -16.06 -7.81
C ILE A 67 11.52 -14.63 -7.78
N PRO A 68 12.82 -14.45 -7.50
CA PRO A 68 13.45 -13.14 -7.58
C PRO A 68 13.59 -12.74 -9.06
N VAL A 69 12.92 -11.66 -9.46
CA VAL A 69 12.98 -11.14 -10.83
C VAL A 69 13.61 -9.74 -10.80
N PRO A 70 14.66 -9.46 -11.59
CA PRO A 70 15.24 -8.13 -11.67
C PRO A 70 14.20 -7.08 -12.08
N GLY A 71 14.11 -5.97 -11.35
CA GLY A 71 13.15 -4.92 -11.62
C GLY A 71 13.38 -3.67 -10.77
N TRP A 72 12.43 -2.74 -10.85
CA TRP A 72 12.38 -1.55 -10.01
C TRP A 72 11.18 -1.66 -9.05
N PRO A 73 11.40 -1.86 -7.75
CA PRO A 73 10.34 -1.83 -6.75
C PRO A 73 9.94 -0.39 -6.41
N TYR A 74 8.65 -0.14 -6.30
CA TYR A 74 8.07 1.15 -5.91
C TYR A 74 7.21 0.96 -4.66
N SER A 75 7.48 1.78 -3.65
CA SER A 75 6.58 2.01 -2.52
C SER A 75 5.52 3.02 -2.93
N VAL A 76 4.25 2.61 -2.85
CA VAL A 76 3.10 3.45 -3.19
C VAL A 76 2.23 3.61 -1.95
N VAL A 77 1.79 4.84 -1.70
CA VAL A 77 0.88 5.17 -0.62
C VAL A 77 -0.44 5.65 -1.19
N CYS A 78 -1.54 5.06 -0.73
CA CYS A 78 -2.89 5.42 -1.14
C CYS A 78 -3.78 5.71 0.07
N ALA A 79 -4.63 6.74 -0.01
CA ALA A 79 -5.74 6.88 0.93
C ALA A 79 -6.86 5.88 0.56
N LEU A 80 -7.42 5.22 1.57
CA LEU A 80 -8.45 4.20 1.44
C LEU A 80 -9.87 4.79 1.59
N GLU A 81 -10.83 4.19 0.88
CA GLU A 81 -12.24 4.58 0.90
C GLU A 81 -13.07 3.55 1.68
N THR A 82 -14.05 4.02 2.45
CA THR A 82 -15.06 3.15 3.09
C THR A 82 -16.18 2.77 2.11
N GLY A 83 -16.90 1.70 2.44
CA GLY A 83 -18.09 1.30 1.67
C GLY A 83 -17.77 0.36 0.52
N ARG A 84 -18.75 0.07 -0.34
CA ARG A 84 -18.63 -0.98 -1.37
C ARG A 84 -17.88 -0.51 -2.62
N SER A 85 -16.68 0.02 -2.42
CA SER A 85 -15.78 0.42 -3.50
C SER A 85 -14.40 -0.20 -3.31
N SER A 86 -13.69 -0.37 -4.42
CA SER A 86 -12.27 -0.76 -4.48
C SER A 86 -11.38 0.39 -4.95
N TRP A 87 -11.95 1.60 -5.11
CA TRP A 87 -11.19 2.79 -5.44
C TRP A 87 -10.30 3.20 -4.25
N THR A 88 -9.11 3.67 -4.57
CA THR A 88 -8.21 4.32 -3.61
C THR A 88 -7.80 5.69 -4.15
N ALA A 89 -7.12 6.51 -3.36
CA ALA A 89 -6.50 7.75 -3.84
C ALA A 89 -4.97 7.66 -3.68
N PRO A 90 -4.22 7.32 -4.75
CA PRO A 90 -2.76 7.36 -4.73
C PRO A 90 -2.24 8.77 -4.41
N LEU A 91 -1.34 8.86 -3.44
CA LEU A 91 -0.82 10.14 -2.92
C LEU A 91 0.70 10.29 -3.11
N ASP A 92 1.42 9.18 -3.09
CA ASP A 92 2.86 9.20 -3.31
C ASP A 92 3.37 7.88 -3.90
N ALA A 93 4.47 7.96 -4.64
CA ALA A 93 5.20 6.82 -5.17
C ALA A 93 6.70 7.10 -5.09
N LEU A 94 7.45 6.16 -4.52
CA LEU A 94 8.89 6.25 -4.33
C LEU A 94 9.55 4.95 -4.74
N ARG A 95 10.50 5.01 -5.66
CA ARG A 95 11.28 3.85 -6.08
C ARG A 95 12.35 3.53 -5.04
N LEU A 96 12.48 2.26 -4.64
CA LEU A 96 13.57 1.83 -3.77
C LEU A 96 14.83 1.59 -4.61
N ALA A 97 15.94 2.19 -4.19
CA ALA A 97 17.25 1.99 -4.78
C ALA A 97 17.92 0.72 -4.23
N PRO A 98 18.93 0.17 -4.92
CA PRO A 98 19.73 -0.93 -4.38
C PRO A 98 20.38 -0.55 -3.04
N GLY A 99 20.19 -1.39 -2.02
CA GLY A 99 20.73 -1.18 -0.69
C GLY A 99 19.81 -0.42 0.27
N ASP A 100 18.67 0.11 -0.21
CA ASP A 100 17.69 0.76 0.64
C ASP A 100 17.06 -0.23 1.63
N ASP A 101 16.97 0.19 2.90
CA ASP A 101 16.09 -0.45 3.86
C ASP A 101 14.66 0.02 3.60
N ALA A 102 13.84 -0.87 3.03
CA ALA A 102 12.47 -0.55 2.61
C ALA A 102 11.65 0.08 3.75
N ALA A 103 11.78 -0.41 4.98
CA ALA A 103 11.04 0.13 6.10
C ALA A 103 11.46 1.57 6.48
N THR A 104 12.77 1.87 6.45
CA THR A 104 13.29 3.24 6.67
C THR A 104 12.85 4.18 5.55
N VAL A 105 12.95 3.75 4.29
CA VAL A 105 12.55 4.56 3.13
C VAL A 105 11.04 4.82 3.14
N THR A 106 10.21 3.80 3.39
CA THR A 106 8.76 3.97 3.48
C THR A 106 8.38 4.87 4.67
N ALA A 107 9.07 4.79 5.81
CA ALA A 107 8.84 5.71 6.92
C ALA A 107 9.17 7.16 6.56
N GLY A 108 10.29 7.40 5.86
CA GLY A 108 10.62 8.73 5.34
C GLY A 108 9.56 9.27 4.36
N GLN A 109 9.12 8.43 3.43
CA GLN A 109 8.03 8.75 2.49
C GLN A 109 6.73 9.11 3.23
N MET A 110 6.37 8.34 4.26
CA MET A 110 5.17 8.58 5.07
C MET A 110 5.24 9.90 5.83
N ARG A 111 6.39 10.21 6.44
CA ARG A 111 6.61 11.50 7.10
C ARG A 111 6.37 12.66 6.15
N GLU A 112 7.05 12.67 5.01
CA GLU A 112 6.90 13.73 4.00
C GLU A 112 5.45 13.86 3.50
N LEU A 113 4.75 12.74 3.38
CA LEU A 113 3.34 12.74 2.99
C LEU A 113 2.44 13.32 4.09
N VAL A 114 2.60 12.89 5.33
CA VAL A 114 1.79 13.35 6.47
C VAL A 114 1.97 14.84 6.68
N GLU A 115 3.21 15.34 6.72
CA GLU A 115 3.50 16.78 6.82
C GLU A 115 2.84 17.60 5.70
N ARG A 116 2.82 17.04 4.49
CA ARG A 116 2.17 17.65 3.33
C ARG A 116 0.63 17.62 3.43
N LEU A 117 0.05 16.57 3.99
CA LEU A 117 -1.39 16.48 4.25
C LEU A 117 -1.83 17.50 5.32
N ILE A 118 -1.04 17.65 6.39
CA ILE A 118 -1.26 18.67 7.43
C ILE A 118 -1.17 20.07 6.80
N THR A 119 -0.12 20.33 6.01
CA THR A 119 0.05 21.61 5.31
C THR A 119 -1.11 21.92 4.35
N ALA A 120 -1.68 20.89 3.71
CA ALA A 120 -2.85 21.02 2.84
C ALA A 120 -4.18 21.16 3.61
N GLY A 121 -4.16 21.15 4.95
CA GLY A 121 -5.34 21.25 5.80
C GLY A 121 -6.22 19.99 5.82
N GLN A 122 -5.68 18.85 5.38
CA GLN A 122 -6.38 17.57 5.41
C GLN A 122 -6.42 16.97 6.82
N TRP A 123 -5.57 17.43 7.72
CA TRP A 123 -5.61 17.10 9.14
C TRP A 123 -5.32 18.37 9.94
N LYS A 124 -6.01 18.56 11.06
CA LYS A 124 -5.88 19.69 11.98
C LYS A 124 -5.88 19.20 13.42
N ASP A 125 -5.37 20.02 14.33
CA ASP A 125 -5.43 19.73 15.77
C ASP A 125 -6.88 19.47 16.20
N GLY A 126 -7.10 18.32 16.84
CA GLY A 126 -8.42 17.84 17.25
C GLY A 126 -9.06 16.84 16.29
N ASP A 127 -8.54 16.68 15.06
CA ASP A 127 -8.92 15.58 14.19
C ASP A 127 -8.34 14.24 14.73
N PRO A 128 -9.00 13.10 14.49
CA PRO A 128 -8.42 11.80 14.81
C PRO A 128 -7.08 11.58 14.09
N ASP A 129 -6.17 10.85 14.75
CA ASP A 129 -4.88 10.48 14.16
C ASP A 129 -5.06 9.75 12.81
N ILE A 130 -4.15 10.03 11.88
CA ILE A 130 -4.09 9.36 10.59
C ILE A 130 -3.70 7.89 10.81
N LEU A 131 -4.52 6.96 10.33
CA LEU A 131 -4.25 5.53 10.43
C LEU A 131 -3.45 5.04 9.22
N ILE A 132 -2.19 4.67 9.44
CA ILE A 132 -1.33 4.03 8.44
C ILE A 132 -1.50 2.51 8.54
N VAL A 133 -1.81 1.86 7.42
CA VAL A 133 -2.05 0.42 7.32
C VAL A 133 -1.02 -0.22 6.41
N VAL A 134 -0.19 -1.10 6.97
CA VAL A 134 0.90 -1.78 6.25
C VAL A 134 0.75 -3.30 6.29
N ASP A 135 1.42 -3.96 5.36
CA ASP A 135 1.54 -5.41 5.35
C ASP A 135 2.60 -5.91 6.36
N ALA A 136 2.90 -7.22 6.34
CA ALA A 136 3.88 -7.81 7.25
C ALA A 136 5.34 -7.50 6.89
N GLY A 137 5.62 -7.00 5.68
CA GLY A 137 6.96 -6.70 5.20
C GLY A 137 7.62 -5.49 5.87
N HIS A 138 6.84 -4.62 6.52
CA HIS A 138 7.31 -3.35 7.05
C HIS A 138 7.77 -3.38 8.52
N GLU A 139 7.78 -4.55 9.18
CA GLU A 139 8.05 -4.68 10.62
C GLU A 139 7.32 -3.61 11.46
N VAL A 140 5.98 -3.64 11.45
CA VAL A 140 5.03 -2.61 11.95
C VAL A 140 5.49 -1.73 13.15
N PRO A 141 6.11 -2.25 14.23
CA PRO A 141 6.59 -1.40 15.32
C PRO A 141 7.67 -0.39 14.92
N ARG A 142 8.43 -0.64 13.85
CA ARG A 142 9.48 0.24 13.32
C ARG A 142 8.91 1.54 12.75
N PRO A 143 8.01 1.55 11.75
CA PRO A 143 7.38 2.78 11.30
C PRO A 143 6.63 3.50 12.43
N ALA A 144 6.00 2.78 13.36
CA ALA A 144 5.37 3.40 14.54
C ALA A 144 6.38 4.21 15.38
N PHE A 145 7.57 3.66 15.64
CA PHE A 145 8.63 4.38 16.35
C PHE A 145 9.20 5.57 15.57
N LEU A 146 9.40 5.41 14.25
CA LEU A 146 9.98 6.45 13.39
C LEU A 146 9.03 7.63 13.13
N LEU A 147 7.73 7.44 13.34
CA LEU A 147 6.68 8.43 13.08
C LEU A 147 5.96 8.89 14.35
N LYS A 148 6.45 8.54 15.54
CA LYS A 148 5.79 8.77 16.84
C LYS A 148 5.55 10.26 17.19
N ASP A 149 6.25 11.16 16.52
CA ASP A 149 6.14 12.62 16.67
C ASP A 149 5.10 13.25 15.73
N LEU A 150 4.45 12.44 14.89
CA LEU A 150 3.38 12.85 13.98
C LEU A 150 2.02 12.34 14.51
N PRO A 151 0.89 12.96 14.11
CA PRO A 151 -0.45 12.51 14.50
C PRO A 151 -0.86 11.26 13.71
N VAL A 152 -0.15 10.16 13.93
CA VAL A 152 -0.33 8.91 13.20
C VAL A 152 -0.41 7.72 14.13
N GLN A 153 -1.23 6.76 13.73
CA GLN A 153 -1.27 5.42 14.30
C GLN A 153 -0.90 4.43 13.21
N VAL A 154 -0.15 3.38 13.55
CA VAL A 154 0.28 2.36 12.60
C VAL A 154 -0.39 1.04 12.94
N LEU A 155 -1.06 0.46 11.95
CA LEU A 155 -1.66 -0.86 11.97
C LEU A 155 -0.97 -1.74 10.93
N GLY A 156 -0.68 -2.98 11.27
CA GLY A 156 -0.20 -3.91 10.25
C GLY A 156 -0.20 -5.35 10.70
N ARG A 157 0.07 -6.22 9.73
CA ARG A 157 0.11 -7.66 9.98
C ARG A 157 1.42 -8.06 10.64
N MET A 158 1.32 -8.92 11.65
CA MET A 158 2.46 -9.63 12.21
C MET A 158 2.49 -11.07 11.72
N ARG A 159 3.70 -11.65 11.66
CA ARG A 159 3.85 -13.09 11.41
C ARG A 159 3.28 -13.89 12.59
N SER A 160 2.71 -15.05 12.31
CA SER A 160 2.04 -15.90 13.31
C SER A 160 2.99 -16.62 14.26
N ASP A 161 4.29 -16.60 14.01
CA ASP A 161 5.34 -17.21 14.83
C ASP A 161 6.01 -16.21 15.78
N ARG A 162 5.42 -15.01 15.95
CA ARG A 162 5.96 -13.98 16.83
C ARG A 162 5.65 -14.27 18.30
N VAL A 163 6.60 -13.88 19.14
CA VAL A 163 6.49 -13.83 20.60
C VAL A 163 6.64 -12.38 21.02
N LEU A 164 5.64 -11.84 21.70
CA LEU A 164 5.69 -10.51 22.30
C LEU A 164 5.88 -10.61 23.81
N ARG A 165 6.18 -9.46 24.42
CA ARG A 165 6.36 -9.29 25.86
C ARG A 165 5.26 -8.39 26.39
N ARG A 166 4.93 -8.61 27.65
CA ARG A 166 4.04 -7.74 28.42
C ARG A 166 4.83 -6.57 29.03
N ALA A 167 4.13 -5.46 29.21
CA ALA A 167 4.60 -4.36 30.05
C ALA A 167 4.88 -4.88 31.47
N VAL A 168 5.93 -4.34 32.10
CA VAL A 168 6.25 -4.68 33.49
C VAL A 168 5.32 -3.89 34.40
N PRO A 169 4.60 -4.54 35.34
CA PRO A 169 3.75 -3.84 36.30
C PRO A 169 4.51 -2.76 37.08
N CYS A 170 3.81 -1.72 37.52
CA CYS A 170 4.39 -0.71 38.39
C CYS A 170 4.97 -1.37 39.65
N ARG A 171 6.17 -0.96 40.07
CA ARG A 171 6.84 -1.56 41.22
C ARG A 171 6.20 -1.13 42.53
N GLU A 172 6.08 -2.09 43.45
CA GLU A 172 5.79 -1.79 44.84
C GLU A 172 6.95 -1.01 45.49
N PRO A 173 6.66 -0.04 46.38
CA PRO A 173 7.69 0.69 47.10
C PRO A 173 8.63 -0.25 47.88
N GLY A 174 9.94 -0.05 47.76
CA GLY A 174 10.97 -0.77 48.54
C GLY A 174 11.72 -1.89 47.80
N VAL A 175 11.30 -2.26 46.58
CA VAL A 175 12.01 -3.26 45.77
C VAL A 175 13.32 -2.68 45.20
N ARG A 176 14.46 -3.30 45.57
CA ARG A 176 15.81 -2.89 45.12
C ARG A 176 16.25 -3.60 43.82
N GLY A 177 17.16 -2.98 43.06
CA GLY A 177 17.76 -3.53 41.85
C GLY A 177 17.20 -2.95 40.54
N ARG A 178 17.84 -3.23 39.40
CA ARG A 178 17.41 -2.72 38.09
C ARG A 178 16.03 -3.30 37.72
N PRO A 179 15.04 -2.49 37.33
CA PRO A 179 13.75 -3.01 36.87
C PRO A 179 13.91 -3.95 35.68
N PRO A 180 13.16 -5.08 35.64
CA PRO A 180 13.06 -5.83 34.40
C PRO A 180 12.44 -4.93 33.32
N ARG A 181 12.79 -5.19 32.06
CA ARG A 181 12.29 -4.41 30.91
C ARG A 181 11.08 -5.04 30.23
N HIS A 182 10.85 -6.32 30.50
CA HIS A 182 9.86 -7.16 29.87
C HIS A 182 9.30 -8.08 30.94
N ASP A 183 7.99 -8.30 30.92
CA ASP A 183 7.35 -9.32 31.72
C ASP A 183 7.05 -10.57 30.86
N GLY A 184 6.06 -11.37 31.27
CA GLY A 184 5.64 -12.62 30.64
C GLY A 184 5.51 -12.57 29.11
N GLU A 185 5.60 -13.75 28.53
CA GLU A 185 5.50 -13.95 27.09
C GLU A 185 4.05 -14.00 26.63
N PHE A 186 3.80 -13.47 25.44
CA PHE A 186 2.58 -13.67 24.68
C PHE A 186 2.97 -14.33 23.36
N VAL A 187 2.70 -15.63 23.23
CA VAL A 187 3.13 -16.45 22.10
C VAL A 187 1.96 -16.65 21.15
N PHE A 188 2.06 -16.17 19.92
CA PHE A 188 0.96 -16.25 18.94
C PHE A 188 0.56 -17.69 18.57
N GLY A 189 1.49 -18.63 18.71
CA GLY A 189 1.24 -20.05 18.46
C GLY A 189 0.72 -20.83 19.66
N ASP A 190 0.67 -20.24 20.86
CA ASP A 190 0.34 -20.93 22.09
C ASP A 190 -0.76 -20.19 22.89
N PRO A 191 -2.03 -20.60 22.74
CA PRO A 191 -3.16 -20.00 23.44
C PRO A 191 -3.08 -20.06 24.96
N THR A 192 -2.26 -20.94 25.55
CA THR A 192 -2.11 -21.02 27.01
C THR A 192 -1.40 -19.80 27.60
N THR A 193 -0.68 -19.06 26.75
CA THR A 193 -0.04 -17.80 27.12
C THR A 193 -0.98 -16.59 27.05
N TRP A 194 -2.18 -16.76 26.49
CA TRP A 194 -3.16 -15.70 26.31
C TRP A 194 -4.00 -15.58 27.57
N ASN A 195 -3.91 -14.43 28.24
CA ASN A 195 -4.86 -14.04 29.28
C ASN A 195 -6.24 -13.74 28.66
N PRO A 196 -7.29 -13.49 29.44
CA PRO A 196 -8.54 -12.94 28.89
C PRO A 196 -8.25 -11.68 28.03
N PRO A 197 -8.94 -11.52 26.89
CA PRO A 197 -8.77 -10.34 26.05
C PRO A 197 -9.32 -9.09 26.74
N ASP A 198 -8.71 -7.94 26.47
CA ASP A 198 -9.12 -6.65 27.00
C ASP A 198 -10.35 -6.08 26.27
N ALA A 199 -10.50 -6.41 24.98
CA ALA A 199 -11.69 -6.15 24.19
C ALA A 199 -11.96 -7.28 23.19
N GLN A 200 -13.22 -7.49 22.82
CA GLN A 200 -13.61 -8.52 21.87
C GLN A 200 -14.83 -8.09 21.06
N THR A 201 -14.79 -8.28 19.74
CA THR A 201 -15.95 -8.14 18.86
C THR A 201 -16.24 -9.46 18.13
N VAL A 202 -17.53 -9.70 17.90
CA VAL A 202 -18.03 -10.86 17.16
C VAL A 202 -19.00 -10.37 16.10
N THR A 203 -18.76 -10.72 14.84
CA THR A 203 -19.58 -10.29 13.71
C THR A 203 -19.95 -11.48 12.84
N GLN A 204 -21.22 -11.57 12.45
CA GLN A 204 -21.66 -12.56 11.46
C GLN A 204 -21.32 -12.08 10.05
N THR A 205 -20.63 -12.93 9.29
CA THR A 205 -20.24 -12.64 7.91
C THR A 205 -20.78 -13.70 6.98
N ARG A 206 -21.32 -13.28 5.83
CA ARG A 206 -21.80 -14.23 4.80
C ARG A 206 -20.69 -15.13 4.23
N PRO A 207 -19.48 -14.63 3.90
CA PRO A 207 -18.46 -15.46 3.27
C PRO A 207 -17.56 -16.23 4.24
N TYR A 208 -17.53 -15.89 5.53
CA TYR A 208 -16.59 -16.49 6.49
C TYR A 208 -17.24 -17.05 7.77
N GLY A 209 -18.58 -17.03 7.85
CA GLY A 209 -19.31 -17.37 9.06
C GLY A 209 -19.04 -16.37 10.19
N THR A 210 -18.88 -16.86 11.40
CA THR A 210 -18.57 -16.04 12.57
C THR A 210 -17.14 -15.51 12.50
N ALA A 211 -16.99 -14.18 12.48
CA ALA A 211 -15.69 -13.50 12.57
C ALA A 211 -15.51 -12.94 13.98
N THR A 212 -14.42 -13.33 14.65
CA THR A 212 -14.07 -12.89 16.00
C THR A 212 -12.77 -12.11 15.96
N ALA A 213 -12.79 -10.91 16.51
CA ALA A 213 -11.59 -10.12 16.78
C ALA A 213 -11.44 -9.97 18.29
N ARG A 214 -10.24 -10.26 18.79
CA ARG A 214 -9.88 -10.10 20.21
C ARG A 214 -8.70 -9.17 20.31
N ALA A 215 -8.60 -8.37 21.36
CA ALA A 215 -7.50 -7.45 21.58
C ALA A 215 -6.80 -7.75 22.90
N TRP A 216 -5.47 -7.71 22.86
CA TRP A 216 -4.61 -7.70 24.04
C TRP A 216 -3.72 -6.48 24.01
N ASP A 217 -3.79 -5.69 25.06
CA ASP A 217 -3.18 -4.38 25.10
C ASP A 217 -1.76 -4.40 25.67
N ARG A 218 -1.01 -3.32 25.38
CA ARG A 218 0.35 -3.07 25.91
C ARG A 218 1.31 -4.24 25.73
N LEU A 219 1.28 -4.85 24.54
CA LEU A 219 2.23 -5.86 24.11
C LEU A 219 3.31 -5.26 23.21
N HIS A 220 4.55 -5.68 23.39
CA HIS A 220 5.69 -5.18 22.62
C HIS A 220 6.64 -6.27 22.14
N PRO A 221 7.27 -6.13 20.96
CA PRO A 221 8.34 -7.01 20.56
C PRO A 221 9.57 -6.82 21.44
N ARG A 222 10.28 -7.91 21.73
CA ARG A 222 11.63 -7.80 22.30
C ARG A 222 12.61 -7.47 21.17
N LEU A 223 12.99 -6.20 21.09
CA LEU A 223 13.97 -5.72 20.11
C LEU A 223 15.38 -6.26 20.43
N THR A 224 16.20 -6.44 19.40
CA THR A 224 17.60 -6.83 19.53
C THR A 224 18.47 -5.94 18.64
N HIS A 225 19.75 -5.77 18.98
CA HIS A 225 20.70 -4.96 18.21
C HIS A 225 21.15 -5.59 16.88
N ARG A 226 20.59 -6.76 16.48
CA ARG A 226 20.96 -7.47 15.25
C ARG A 226 20.10 -7.12 14.04
N SER A 227 18.97 -6.44 14.25
CA SER A 227 18.07 -5.98 13.17
C SER A 227 18.33 -4.51 12.84
N ALA A 228 17.60 -3.95 11.87
CA ALA A 228 17.77 -2.56 11.41
C ALA A 228 17.53 -1.49 12.51
N TRP A 229 17.23 -1.90 13.75
CA TRP A 229 17.16 -1.07 14.95
C TRP A 229 18.59 -0.63 15.30
N THR A 230 18.92 0.55 14.77
CA THR A 230 20.26 1.14 14.70
C THR A 230 21.14 0.92 15.94
N ALA A 231 22.43 0.72 15.67
CA ALA A 231 23.52 0.81 16.66
C ALA A 231 23.60 2.17 17.38
N GLN A 232 22.89 3.19 16.87
CA GLN A 232 22.81 4.55 17.41
C GLN A 232 21.89 4.67 18.64
N LEU A 233 20.92 3.76 18.79
CA LEU A 233 20.07 3.74 19.98
C LEU A 233 20.82 3.01 21.09
N GLY A 234 21.43 3.77 22.00
CA GLY A 234 22.13 3.20 23.15
C GLY A 234 21.22 2.29 23.98
N VAL A 235 19.96 2.70 24.19
CA VAL A 235 18.93 1.86 24.82
C VAL A 235 17.83 1.60 23.79
N LEU A 236 17.61 0.32 23.47
CA LEU A 236 16.49 -0.08 22.60
C LEU A 236 15.16 0.37 23.20
N PRO A 237 14.21 0.94 22.44
CA PRO A 237 12.93 1.37 22.97
C PRO A 237 12.02 0.18 23.34
N VAL A 238 11.06 0.43 24.23
CA VAL A 238 9.86 -0.40 24.39
C VAL A 238 8.77 0.30 23.60
N ILE A 239 8.14 -0.42 22.66
CA ILE A 239 7.10 0.10 21.78
C ILE A 239 5.87 -0.74 22.04
N GLU A 240 5.06 -0.28 23.00
CA GLU A 240 3.79 -0.90 23.34
C GLU A 240 2.80 -0.73 22.19
N GLY A 241 1.88 -1.68 22.06
CA GLY A 241 0.74 -1.60 21.17
C GLY A 241 -0.21 -2.74 21.42
N THR A 242 -1.38 -2.68 20.78
CA THR A 242 -2.42 -3.71 20.91
C THR A 242 -2.27 -4.78 19.84
N VAL A 243 -2.32 -6.06 20.24
CA VAL A 243 -2.39 -7.20 19.32
C VAL A 243 -3.84 -7.59 19.08
N ILE A 244 -4.21 -7.76 17.82
CA ILE A 244 -5.57 -8.08 17.40
C ILE A 244 -5.58 -9.30 16.45
N PRO A 245 -5.69 -10.55 16.93
CA PRO A 245 -5.97 -11.68 16.06
C PRO A 245 -7.39 -11.62 15.50
N LEU A 246 -7.48 -11.74 14.19
CA LEU A 246 -8.72 -11.93 13.46
C LEU A 246 -8.88 -13.40 13.13
N GLN A 247 -9.95 -14.02 13.64
CA GLN A 247 -10.29 -15.40 13.38
C GLN A 247 -11.65 -15.49 12.72
N VAL A 248 -11.78 -16.41 11.76
CA VAL A 248 -13.04 -16.70 11.09
C VAL A 248 -13.37 -18.18 11.18
N GLU A 249 -14.64 -18.51 11.03
CA GLU A 249 -15.14 -19.88 11.13
C GLU A 249 -14.71 -20.74 9.95
N TYR A 250 -14.76 -20.21 8.73
CA TYR A 250 -14.30 -20.90 7.53
C TYR A 250 -13.77 -19.94 6.46
N LEU A 251 -12.97 -20.48 5.54
CA LEU A 251 -12.56 -19.78 4.32
C LEU A 251 -13.36 -20.32 3.13
N PRO A 252 -13.81 -19.47 2.17
CA PRO A 252 -14.48 -19.93 0.96
C PRO A 252 -13.68 -20.96 0.15
N SER A 253 -12.35 -20.99 0.29
CA SER A 253 -11.47 -21.96 -0.35
C SER A 253 -11.48 -23.35 0.31
N GLY A 254 -12.15 -23.53 1.46
CA GLY A 254 -12.12 -24.76 2.26
C GLY A 254 -10.82 -24.96 3.05
N ALA A 255 -9.85 -24.03 2.95
CA ALA A 255 -8.62 -24.10 3.73
C ALA A 255 -8.88 -23.82 5.22
N THR A 256 -8.03 -24.38 6.09
CA THR A 256 -8.09 -24.11 7.53
C THR A 256 -7.89 -22.61 7.81
N PRO A 257 -8.84 -21.95 8.48
CA PRO A 257 -8.78 -20.51 8.75
C PRO A 257 -7.73 -20.23 9.84
N LYS A 258 -6.49 -19.98 9.44
CA LYS A 258 -5.45 -19.51 10.35
C LYS A 258 -5.72 -18.05 10.74
N PRO A 259 -5.53 -17.66 12.02
CA PRO A 259 -5.75 -16.29 12.45
C PRO A 259 -4.80 -15.33 11.74
N VAL A 260 -5.32 -14.16 11.38
CA VAL A 260 -4.52 -13.02 10.93
C VAL A 260 -4.17 -12.18 12.14
N TRP A 261 -2.89 -12.13 12.49
CA TRP A 261 -2.39 -11.35 13.62
C TRP A 261 -2.12 -9.92 13.19
N LEU A 262 -2.84 -8.96 13.79
CA LEU A 262 -2.57 -7.54 13.62
C LEU A 262 -1.87 -6.98 14.86
N TRP A 263 -1.09 -5.93 14.65
CA TRP A 263 -0.57 -5.08 15.72
C TRP A 263 -0.85 -3.62 15.36
N TRP A 264 -1.37 -2.90 16.34
CA TRP A 264 -1.70 -1.48 16.27
C TRP A 264 -0.86 -0.72 17.28
N SER A 265 -0.34 0.45 16.90
CA SER A 265 0.53 1.26 17.76
C SER A 265 -0.20 2.01 18.88
N GLY A 266 -1.53 2.06 18.84
CA GLY A 266 -2.31 2.59 19.96
C GLY A 266 -2.42 1.58 21.09
N THR A 267 -2.86 2.08 22.25
CA THR A 267 -3.18 1.29 23.43
C THR A 267 -4.62 1.56 23.86
N ASP A 268 -5.08 0.80 24.85
CA ASP A 268 -6.38 0.93 25.50
C ASP A 268 -7.54 0.79 24.49
N ALA A 269 -7.40 -0.15 23.55
CA ALA A 269 -8.35 -0.38 22.46
C ALA A 269 -9.75 -0.70 22.98
N THR A 270 -10.74 0.06 22.51
CA THR A 270 -12.16 -0.26 22.72
C THR A 270 -12.68 -1.26 21.70
N GLU A 271 -13.86 -1.83 21.91
CA GLU A 271 -14.54 -2.66 20.91
C GLU A 271 -14.74 -1.93 19.57
N ALA A 272 -15.04 -0.62 19.61
CA ALA A 272 -15.18 0.20 18.42
C ALA A 272 -13.85 0.35 17.66
N ASP A 273 -12.74 0.50 18.37
CA ASP A 273 -11.41 0.53 17.76
C ASP A 273 -11.08 -0.80 17.10
N VAL A 274 -11.36 -1.93 17.77
CA VAL A 274 -11.12 -3.27 17.23
C VAL A 274 -11.87 -3.48 15.91
N ASP A 275 -13.14 -3.07 15.85
CA ASP A 275 -13.92 -3.19 14.63
C ASP A 275 -13.44 -2.26 13.51
N LEU A 276 -13.05 -1.03 13.83
CA LEU A 276 -12.49 -0.09 12.86
C LEU A 276 -11.17 -0.58 12.31
N LEU A 277 -10.24 -1.03 13.16
CA LEU A 277 -8.92 -1.53 12.78
C LEU A 277 -9.04 -2.78 11.91
N ARG A 278 -9.93 -3.72 12.28
CA ARG A 278 -10.25 -4.89 11.44
C ARG A 278 -10.71 -4.48 10.05
N GLN A 279 -11.66 -3.55 9.96
CA GLN A 279 -12.19 -3.09 8.67
C GLN A 279 -11.11 -2.36 7.85
N ALA A 280 -10.34 -1.46 8.46
CA ALA A 280 -9.24 -0.74 7.82
C ALA A 280 -8.18 -1.70 7.27
N PHE A 281 -7.82 -2.74 8.02
CA PHE A 281 -6.85 -3.73 7.56
C PHE A 281 -7.36 -4.53 6.35
N LEU A 282 -8.63 -4.93 6.33
CA LEU A 282 -9.21 -5.63 5.17
C LEU A 282 -9.25 -4.72 3.93
N ARG A 283 -9.49 -3.42 4.12
CA ARG A 283 -9.48 -2.41 3.04
C ARG A 283 -8.11 -2.14 2.47
N ARG A 284 -7.04 -2.47 3.19
CA ARG A 284 -5.67 -2.35 2.68
C ARG A 284 -5.51 -3.05 1.33
N PHE A 285 -6.25 -4.15 1.09
CA PHE A 285 -6.21 -4.89 -0.17
C PHE A 285 -6.73 -4.08 -1.37
N ASP A 286 -7.47 -2.99 -1.17
CA ASP A 286 -7.93 -2.12 -2.26
C ASP A 286 -6.75 -1.47 -3.03
N ILE A 287 -5.57 -1.34 -2.39
CA ILE A 287 -4.35 -0.90 -3.08
C ILE A 287 -3.90 -1.90 -4.17
N GLU A 288 -4.17 -3.19 -4.01
CA GLU A 288 -3.83 -4.21 -5.01
C GLU A 288 -4.71 -4.09 -6.24
N HIS A 289 -5.98 -3.69 -6.08
CA HIS A 289 -6.85 -3.34 -7.21
C HIS A 289 -6.31 -2.13 -7.97
N THR A 290 -5.76 -1.15 -7.25
CA THR A 290 -5.08 0.01 -7.85
C THR A 290 -3.84 -0.42 -8.65
N PHE A 291 -2.99 -1.28 -8.09
CA PHE A 291 -1.83 -1.83 -8.81
C PHE A 291 -2.21 -2.65 -10.03
N ARG A 292 -3.30 -3.41 -9.93
CA ARG A 292 -3.83 -4.17 -11.07
C ARG A 292 -4.23 -3.23 -12.19
N LEU A 293 -5.00 -2.17 -11.90
CA LEU A 293 -5.39 -1.17 -12.91
C LEU A 293 -4.16 -0.47 -13.50
N PHE A 294 -3.20 -0.07 -12.66
CA PHE A 294 -1.93 0.52 -13.12
C PHE A 294 -1.26 -0.37 -14.16
N LYS A 295 -1.07 -1.66 -13.86
CA LYS A 295 -0.33 -2.60 -14.72
C LYS A 295 -1.12 -3.00 -15.97
N GLN A 296 -2.39 -3.37 -15.80
CA GLN A 296 -3.17 -4.02 -16.86
C GLN A 296 -3.87 -3.01 -17.78
N THR A 297 -4.33 -1.88 -17.23
CA THR A 297 -5.18 -0.94 -17.98
C THR A 297 -4.45 0.35 -18.32
N LEU A 298 -3.78 0.97 -17.35
CA LEU A 298 -3.05 2.23 -17.57
C LEU A 298 -1.66 2.02 -18.18
N GLY A 299 -1.22 0.75 -18.30
CA GLY A 299 0.05 0.41 -18.93
C GLY A 299 1.27 0.90 -18.15
N TRP A 300 1.20 0.94 -16.81
CA TRP A 300 2.29 1.38 -15.95
C TRP A 300 3.61 0.69 -16.29
N THR A 301 3.60 -0.62 -16.52
CA THR A 301 4.81 -1.39 -16.85
C THR A 301 5.09 -1.57 -18.34
N CYS A 302 4.23 -1.04 -19.23
CA CYS A 302 4.31 -1.25 -20.67
C CYS A 302 5.50 -0.55 -21.36
N PRO A 303 5.88 0.69 -21.00
CA PRO A 303 6.97 1.37 -21.68
C PRO A 303 8.33 0.67 -21.55
N LYS A 304 9.06 0.55 -22.66
CA LYS A 304 10.44 0.04 -22.71
C LYS A 304 11.47 1.13 -22.37
N ILE A 305 11.29 1.80 -21.24
CA ILE A 305 12.16 2.87 -20.75
C ILE A 305 13.51 2.30 -20.29
N ARG A 306 14.61 3.04 -20.52
CA ARG A 306 15.98 2.58 -20.20
C ARG A 306 16.47 3.00 -18.82
N THR A 307 16.16 4.23 -18.41
CA THR A 307 16.69 4.84 -17.18
C THR A 307 15.61 4.86 -16.10
N PRO A 308 16.00 4.67 -14.83
CA PRO A 308 15.04 4.66 -13.74
C PRO A 308 14.33 6.02 -13.55
N GLU A 309 15.00 7.14 -13.82
CA GLU A 309 14.40 8.50 -13.70
C GLU A 309 13.28 8.74 -14.71
N ALA A 310 13.34 8.08 -15.87
CA ALA A 310 12.25 8.12 -16.84
C ALA A 310 11.08 7.23 -16.41
N ALA A 311 11.35 6.13 -15.70
CA ALA A 311 10.31 5.31 -15.09
C ALA A 311 9.63 6.01 -13.92
N ASP A 312 10.38 6.79 -13.13
CA ASP A 312 9.85 7.64 -12.06
C ASP A 312 8.86 8.65 -12.63
N ARG A 313 9.26 9.38 -13.70
CA ARG A 313 8.38 10.31 -14.42
C ARG A 313 7.12 9.63 -14.96
N TRP A 314 7.26 8.45 -15.58
CA TRP A 314 6.11 7.68 -16.06
C TRP A 314 5.17 7.28 -14.92
N THR A 315 5.71 6.87 -13.77
CA THR A 315 4.93 6.52 -12.59
C THR A 315 4.09 7.71 -12.12
N TRP A 316 4.67 8.91 -12.06
CA TRP A 316 3.93 10.13 -11.71
C TRP A 316 2.83 10.50 -12.72
N LEU A 317 3.03 10.22 -14.01
CA LEU A 317 1.97 10.37 -15.02
C LEU A 317 0.81 9.40 -14.77
N ILE A 318 1.11 8.14 -14.44
CA ILE A 318 0.08 7.15 -14.10
C ILE A 318 -0.72 7.57 -12.87
N LEU A 319 -0.06 8.05 -11.82
CA LEU A 319 -0.73 8.57 -10.61
C LEU A 319 -1.65 9.76 -10.95
N THR A 320 -1.20 10.65 -11.83
CA THR A 320 -1.98 11.82 -12.26
C THR A 320 -3.23 11.40 -13.04
N VAL A 321 -3.07 10.53 -14.04
CA VAL A 321 -4.19 10.00 -14.85
C VAL A 321 -5.19 9.26 -13.95
N PHE A 322 -4.71 8.41 -13.04
CA PHE A 322 -5.57 7.72 -12.10
C PHE A 322 -6.36 8.69 -11.22
N THR A 323 -5.69 9.75 -10.72
CA THR A 323 -6.36 10.77 -9.90
C THR A 323 -7.45 11.48 -10.69
N GLN A 324 -7.21 11.82 -11.94
CA GLN A 324 -8.22 12.42 -12.82
C GLN A 324 -9.42 11.48 -13.02
N LEU A 325 -9.18 10.18 -13.27
CA LEU A 325 -10.24 9.19 -13.39
C LEU A 325 -11.07 9.07 -12.10
N ARG A 326 -10.40 9.03 -10.94
CA ARG A 326 -11.07 8.96 -9.63
C ARG A 326 -11.94 10.18 -9.38
N LEU A 327 -11.43 11.38 -9.68
CA LEU A 327 -12.18 12.63 -9.49
C LEU A 327 -13.34 12.79 -10.48
N ALA A 328 -13.25 12.17 -11.66
CA ALA A 328 -14.32 12.16 -12.65
C ALA A 328 -15.43 11.13 -12.35
N ARG A 329 -15.25 10.22 -11.40
CA ARG A 329 -16.21 9.14 -11.06
C ARG A 329 -17.65 9.61 -10.87
N PRO A 330 -17.95 10.74 -10.17
CA PRO A 330 -19.34 11.18 -10.00
C PRO A 330 -20.05 11.56 -11.29
N LEU A 331 -19.31 11.76 -12.39
CA LEU A 331 -19.87 12.09 -13.70
C LEU A 331 -20.38 10.85 -14.45
N ASP A 332 -20.00 9.65 -14.01
CA ASP A 332 -20.50 8.37 -14.51
C ASP A 332 -21.39 7.72 -13.44
N ASP A 333 -22.70 8.00 -13.53
CA ASP A 333 -23.79 7.60 -12.61
C ASP A 333 -23.94 6.06 -12.42
N GLN A 334 -23.07 5.24 -13.04
CA GLN A 334 -23.15 3.78 -13.06
C GLN A 334 -21.88 3.04 -12.57
N SER A 335 -20.80 3.72 -12.15
CA SER A 335 -19.55 3.04 -11.77
C SER A 335 -19.28 2.99 -10.26
N GLN A 336 -19.85 1.99 -9.58
CA GLN A 336 -19.52 1.72 -8.16
C GLN A 336 -18.16 1.02 -7.97
N GLY A 337 -17.59 0.44 -9.03
CA GLY A 337 -16.28 -0.21 -9.06
C GLY A 337 -15.32 0.44 -10.06
N MET A 338 -14.01 0.18 -9.89
CA MET A 338 -13.01 0.54 -10.91
C MET A 338 -13.33 -0.16 -12.24
N PRO A 339 -13.09 0.48 -13.39
CA PRO A 339 -13.40 -0.12 -14.68
C PRO A 339 -12.66 -1.46 -14.84
N ALA A 340 -13.42 -2.52 -15.08
CA ALA A 340 -12.86 -3.79 -15.52
C ALA A 340 -12.32 -3.64 -16.96
N GLU A 341 -11.40 -4.53 -17.32
CA GLU A 341 -10.67 -4.56 -18.59
C GLU A 341 -11.48 -4.06 -19.79
N GLY A 342 -10.94 -3.10 -20.55
CA GLY A 342 -11.42 -2.74 -21.90
C GLY A 342 -12.03 -1.36 -22.11
N VAL A 343 -12.34 -0.57 -21.07
CA VAL A 343 -13.06 0.73 -21.24
C VAL A 343 -12.16 1.97 -21.11
N GLY A 344 -10.87 1.78 -20.79
CA GLY A 344 -10.00 2.86 -20.29
C GLY A 344 -9.63 3.98 -21.26
N TRP A 345 -9.51 3.71 -22.57
CA TRP A 345 -9.05 4.75 -23.52
C TRP A 345 -10.18 5.65 -24.04
N ALA A 346 -11.32 5.07 -24.42
CA ALA A 346 -12.46 5.83 -24.95
C ALA A 346 -13.15 6.69 -23.89
N ALA A 347 -13.23 6.22 -22.64
CA ALA A 347 -13.78 6.99 -21.53
C ALA A 347 -12.85 8.15 -21.13
N ALA A 348 -11.53 7.93 -21.08
CA ALA A 348 -10.57 8.99 -20.79
C ALA A 348 -10.60 10.11 -21.86
N GLU A 349 -10.73 9.74 -23.14
CA GLU A 349 -10.83 10.69 -24.24
C GLU A 349 -12.18 11.44 -24.28
N ALA A 350 -13.28 10.76 -23.94
CA ALA A 350 -14.62 11.36 -23.90
C ALA A 350 -14.84 12.29 -22.69
N THR A 351 -14.17 12.03 -21.56
CA THR A 351 -14.22 12.85 -20.36
C THR A 351 -13.35 14.11 -20.50
N ALA A 352 -12.18 14.01 -21.15
CA ALA A 352 -11.31 15.15 -21.45
C ALA A 352 -11.97 16.18 -22.40
N ARG A 353 -12.89 15.74 -23.28
CA ARG A 353 -13.64 16.63 -24.18
C ARG A 353 -14.86 17.30 -23.50
N ARG A 354 -15.36 16.77 -22.38
CA ARG A 354 -16.59 17.23 -21.72
C ARG A 354 -16.35 18.12 -20.49
N SER A 355 -15.19 18.04 -19.85
CA SER A 355 -14.85 18.81 -18.64
C SER A 355 -14.43 20.26 -18.91
N GLY A 356 -15.11 20.94 -19.85
CA GLY A 356 -14.87 22.33 -20.20
C GLY A 356 -14.60 23.22 -18.98
N GLY A 357 -13.36 23.70 -18.86
CA GLY A 357 -12.94 24.75 -17.95
C GLY A 357 -13.00 24.42 -16.45
N GLY A 358 -12.04 23.64 -15.94
CA GLY A 358 -11.94 23.44 -14.49
C GLY A 358 -10.69 22.72 -13.97
N LEU A 359 -9.58 22.74 -14.72
CA LEU A 359 -8.19 22.43 -14.32
C LEU A 359 -7.32 22.69 -15.58
N PRO A 360 -7.01 23.96 -15.93
CA PRO A 360 -6.27 24.20 -17.15
C PRO A 360 -4.82 23.76 -16.96
N ALA A 361 -4.34 22.95 -17.92
CA ALA A 361 -2.95 22.81 -18.29
C ALA A 361 -1.97 22.26 -17.23
N LEU A 362 -2.12 20.99 -16.87
CA LEU A 362 -0.92 20.14 -16.74
C LEU A 362 -0.67 19.50 -18.10
N VAL A 363 -0.20 20.33 -19.05
CA VAL A 363 0.13 19.91 -20.42
C VAL A 363 1.32 18.96 -20.36
N VAL A 364 1.00 17.68 -20.49
CA VAL A 364 1.92 16.70 -21.06
C VAL A 364 1.92 16.99 -22.57
N GLU A 365 2.90 17.75 -23.04
CA GLU A 365 3.19 17.84 -24.47
C GLU A 365 3.90 16.53 -24.88
N VAL A 366 3.12 15.46 -25.03
CA VAL A 366 3.56 14.28 -25.80
C VAL A 366 3.15 14.56 -27.23
N ALA A 367 4.14 14.89 -28.05
CA ALA A 367 4.01 15.26 -29.45
C ALA A 367 3.00 14.37 -30.20
N ALA A 368 1.82 14.92 -30.47
CA ALA A 368 1.05 14.56 -31.64
C ALA A 368 1.81 15.12 -32.85
N GLY A 369 2.50 14.24 -33.57
CA GLY A 369 3.27 14.62 -34.75
C GLY A 369 3.43 13.42 -35.67
N GLY A 370 2.51 13.29 -36.63
CA GLY A 370 2.53 12.26 -37.67
C GLY A 370 1.17 12.12 -38.34
N GLN A 371 0.85 13.09 -39.21
CA GLN A 371 -0.33 13.09 -40.06
C GLN A 371 -0.40 11.90 -41.02
N ALA A 372 -1.65 11.63 -41.42
CA ALA A 372 -2.16 10.68 -42.37
C ALA A 372 -1.42 10.56 -43.72
N ALA A 373 -1.30 9.30 -44.16
CA ALA A 373 -1.47 8.79 -45.53
C ALA A 373 -1.56 7.26 -45.39
N GLY A 374 -2.43 6.47 -46.00
CA GLY A 374 -3.53 6.62 -46.94
C GLY A 374 -4.07 5.18 -47.13
N SER A 375 -5.36 5.06 -47.44
CA SER A 375 -6.10 3.80 -47.60
C SER A 375 -5.52 2.84 -48.64
N THR A 376 -5.68 1.52 -48.43
CA THR A 376 -6.41 0.61 -49.36
C THR A 376 -6.60 -0.80 -48.76
N SER A 377 -7.84 -1.31 -48.91
CA SER A 377 -8.33 -2.70 -49.08
C SER A 377 -7.43 -3.86 -48.62
N GLY A 378 -7.88 -4.83 -47.80
CA GLY A 378 -9.13 -5.58 -47.91
C GLY A 378 -8.84 -6.91 -48.63
N CYS A 379 -8.78 -8.04 -47.89
CA CYS A 379 -9.32 -9.33 -48.36
C CYS A 379 -9.30 -10.38 -47.24
N VAL A 380 -10.46 -11.02 -47.07
CA VAL A 380 -10.70 -12.26 -46.36
C VAL A 380 -10.34 -13.42 -47.30
N ASN A 381 -9.66 -14.47 -46.83
CA ASN A 381 -10.14 -15.85 -47.00
C ASN A 381 -9.31 -16.93 -46.31
N ARG A 382 -10.09 -17.93 -45.85
CA ARG A 382 -9.72 -19.29 -45.45
C ARG A 382 -8.92 -20.01 -46.55
N THR A 383 -8.05 -20.95 -46.15
CA THR A 383 -8.17 -22.43 -46.33
C THR A 383 -6.79 -23.08 -46.41
N GLY A 384 -6.67 -24.28 -45.81
CA GLY A 384 -5.92 -25.39 -46.41
C GLY A 384 -4.49 -25.63 -45.94
N LEU A 385 -4.32 -26.66 -45.11
CA LEU A 385 -3.13 -27.54 -45.10
C LEU A 385 -2.90 -28.13 -46.51
N PRO A 386 -1.67 -28.54 -46.83
CA PRO A 386 -1.34 -29.95 -46.64
C PRO A 386 0.05 -30.23 -46.05
N SER A 387 0.19 -31.47 -45.59
CA SER A 387 1.43 -32.14 -45.23
C SER A 387 2.39 -32.24 -46.43
N ASP A 388 3.70 -32.24 -46.17
CA ASP A 388 4.46 -33.48 -46.24
C ASP A 388 5.91 -33.31 -45.77
N ARG A 389 6.42 -34.44 -45.28
CA ARG A 389 7.77 -34.68 -44.80
C ARG A 389 8.80 -34.56 -45.92
N ALA A 390 9.98 -34.06 -45.56
CA ALA A 390 11.25 -34.72 -45.81
C ALA A 390 12.11 -34.56 -44.54
#